data_AF-A0A830CTD1-F1
#
_entry.id   AF-A0A830CTD1-F1
#
_cell.length_a   1.000
_cell.length_b   1.000
_cell.length_c   1.000
_cell.angle_alpha   90.00
_cell.angle_beta   90.00
_cell.angle_gamma   90.00
#
_symmetry.space_group_name_H-M   'P 1'
#
loop_
_entity.id
_entity.type
_entity.pdbx_description
1 polymer ?
#
loop_
_entity_poly.entity_id
_entity_poly.type
_entity_poly.pdbx_seq_one_letter_code
_entity_poly.pdbx_strand_id
1 'polypeptide(L)'
;MSCVRTLHYPLSCPLKQSIPSHPRWIHTKPYSPEIHSIHQSQRSVAVPVSFNPSGNSDLSLFDNDQAKAAAPPMPPKEGRYEVVIDNDIITRLDLSPFHTATGITSPPSAKPKQFLERTIGFTINYRREDENDPREFSEFPDIRLWFVRLDTMYPWLPVLLDWRAGELARYAAMLVPHQMSMRMGVVFNPEALELFVVQKVFVVYSWLKEHHDNESPLPRLKAKDMARMLGFGIGDDLFDLVDNHK
;
A
#
# COMPACT_ATOMS: atom_id res chain seq x y z
N MET A 1 -21.55 -18.81 -15.14
CA MET A 1 -21.26 -19.70 -14.00
C MET A 1 -19.97 -19.22 -13.35
N SER A 2 -20.07 -18.58 -12.19
CA SER A 2 -18.92 -18.04 -11.47
C SER A 2 -18.19 -19.19 -10.79
N CYS A 3 -16.94 -19.44 -11.17
CA CYS A 3 -16.09 -20.42 -10.50
C CYS A 3 -15.76 -19.88 -9.09
N VAL A 4 -16.36 -20.47 -8.06
CA VAL A 4 -16.06 -20.15 -6.66
C VAL A 4 -14.64 -20.64 -6.38
N ARG A 5 -13.67 -19.72 -6.34
CA ARG A 5 -12.31 -20.02 -5.89
C ARG A 5 -12.29 -20.02 -4.37
N THR A 6 -12.22 -21.19 -3.76
CA THR A 6 -11.98 -21.30 -2.32
C THR A 6 -10.57 -20.81 -2.02
N LEU A 7 -10.44 -19.72 -1.26
CA LEU A 7 -9.16 -19.21 -0.78
C LEU A 7 -8.71 -20.05 0.42
N HIS A 8 -7.95 -21.10 0.16
CA HIS A 8 -7.22 -21.80 1.21
C HIS A 8 -5.93 -21.01 1.50
N TYR A 9 -5.79 -20.52 2.74
CA TYR A 9 -4.52 -20.03 3.27
C TYR A 9 -3.89 -21.19 4.06
N PRO A 10 -3.00 -22.01 3.45
CA PRO A 10 -2.34 -23.06 4.19
C PRO A 10 -1.38 -22.43 5.20
N LEU A 11 -1.66 -22.60 6.49
CA LEU A 11 -0.77 -22.21 7.60
C LEU A 11 0.51 -23.06 7.68
N SER A 12 0.72 -23.99 6.74
CA SER A 12 1.91 -24.83 6.61
C SER A 12 1.98 -25.34 5.17
N CYS A 13 3.12 -25.14 4.50
CA CYS A 13 3.30 -25.52 3.09
C CYS A 13 4.15 -26.80 3.00
N PRO A 14 3.66 -27.91 2.43
CA PRO A 14 4.53 -28.96 1.92
C PRO A 14 4.71 -28.81 0.41
N LEU A 15 5.95 -28.46 0.03
CA LEU A 15 6.71 -28.75 -1.19
C LEU A 15 6.02 -29.26 -2.48
N LYS A 16 6.54 -28.67 -3.58
CA LYS A 16 6.73 -29.18 -4.95
C LYS A 16 5.48 -29.41 -5.81
N GLN A 17 5.37 -28.61 -6.87
CA GLN A 17 4.99 -29.13 -8.18
C GLN A 17 5.58 -28.29 -9.33
N SER A 18 6.24 -29.03 -10.21
CA SER A 18 6.90 -28.61 -11.45
C SER A 18 5.92 -28.12 -12.51
N ILE A 19 6.31 -27.06 -13.21
CA ILE A 19 5.63 -26.51 -14.39
C ILE A 19 5.75 -27.48 -15.58
N PRO A 20 4.66 -27.75 -16.32
CA PRO A 20 4.75 -28.15 -17.72
C PRO A 20 4.26 -27.04 -18.66
N SER A 21 4.99 -26.92 -19.76
CA SER A 21 4.90 -25.98 -20.88
C SER A 21 3.63 -26.05 -21.73
N HIS A 22 3.31 -24.91 -22.37
CA HIS A 22 2.25 -24.65 -23.36
C HIS A 22 2.12 -25.66 -24.51
N PRO A 23 0.99 -25.59 -25.24
CA PRO A 23 1.08 -25.41 -26.69
C PRO A 23 0.30 -24.20 -27.25
N ARG A 24 0.85 -23.66 -28.34
CA ARG A 24 0.23 -22.79 -29.37
C ARG A 24 -1.06 -23.40 -29.92
N TRP A 25 -1.96 -22.63 -30.56
CA TRP A 25 -2.49 -22.86 -31.93
C TRP A 25 -3.58 -21.81 -32.30
N ILE A 26 -3.22 -20.94 -33.27
CA ILE A 26 -3.93 -20.46 -34.47
C ILE A 26 -5.35 -19.84 -34.44
N HIS A 27 -5.37 -18.51 -34.64
CA HIS A 27 -6.03 -17.68 -35.67
C HIS A 27 -7.29 -18.20 -36.43
N THR A 28 -8.43 -17.51 -36.29
CA THR A 28 -9.35 -17.13 -37.39
C THR A 28 -10.26 -15.95 -36.97
N LYS A 29 -10.46 -14.99 -37.89
CA LYS A 29 -11.52 -13.95 -37.97
C LYS A 29 -12.27 -14.22 -39.30
N PRO A 30 -13.54 -13.80 -39.55
CA PRO A 30 -14.07 -12.41 -39.45
C PRO A 30 -15.54 -12.37 -38.92
N TYR A 31 -16.33 -11.30 -38.80
CA TYR A 31 -16.62 -10.11 -39.61
C TYR A 31 -17.42 -9.11 -38.73
N SER A 32 -17.22 -7.79 -38.92
CA SER A 32 -17.96 -6.70 -38.22
C SER A 32 -19.24 -6.29 -38.95
N PRO A 33 -20.12 -5.51 -38.29
CA PRO A 33 -20.42 -4.20 -38.88
C PRO A 33 -20.35 -3.03 -37.88
N GLU A 34 -20.15 -1.86 -38.48
CA GLU A 34 -19.79 -0.56 -37.92
C GLU A 34 -20.94 0.14 -37.16
N ILE A 35 -20.60 0.88 -36.09
CA ILE A 35 -21.31 2.10 -35.67
C ILE A 35 -20.27 3.17 -35.29
N HIS A 36 -20.56 4.39 -35.72
CA HIS A 36 -19.69 5.57 -35.81
C HIS A 36 -19.17 6.15 -34.49
N SER A 37 -17.86 6.42 -34.51
CA SER A 37 -17.11 7.59 -34.00
C SER A 37 -17.77 8.54 -32.98
N ILE A 38 -17.21 8.57 -31.76
CA ILE A 38 -16.95 9.83 -31.04
C ILE A 38 -15.45 9.86 -30.74
N HIS A 39 -14.77 10.82 -31.36
CA HIS A 39 -13.37 11.14 -31.14
C HIS A 39 -13.21 11.77 -29.75
N GLN A 40 -12.51 11.09 -28.86
CA GLN A 40 -11.74 11.76 -27.80
C GLN A 40 -10.40 11.06 -27.63
N SER A 41 -9.37 11.72 -28.17
CA SER A 41 -7.98 11.54 -27.82
C SER A 41 -7.83 11.91 -26.31
N GLN A 42 -6.96 11.35 -25.47
CA GLN A 42 -5.70 10.65 -25.66
C GLN A 42 -5.52 9.64 -24.52
N ARG A 43 -4.89 8.50 -24.86
CA ARG A 43 -4.21 7.53 -23.99
C ARG A 43 -3.85 8.04 -22.58
N SER A 44 -4.53 7.53 -21.57
CA SER A 44 -3.97 7.36 -20.23
C SER A 44 -3.01 6.17 -20.28
N VAL A 45 -1.72 6.43 -20.47
CA VAL A 45 -0.69 5.43 -20.17
C VAL A 45 -0.44 5.56 -18.67
N ALA A 46 -1.05 4.69 -17.87
CA ALA A 46 -0.77 4.60 -16.45
C ALA A 46 0.74 4.31 -16.29
N VAL A 47 1.50 5.33 -15.89
CA VAL A 47 2.92 5.18 -15.60
C VAL A 47 3.02 4.35 -14.32
N PRO A 48 3.80 3.25 -14.30
CA PRO A 48 3.98 2.48 -13.08
C PRO A 48 4.60 3.39 -12.01
N VAL A 49 3.91 3.54 -10.88
CA VAL A 49 4.44 4.26 -9.73
C VAL A 49 5.49 3.36 -9.09
N SER A 50 6.75 3.78 -9.16
CA SER A 50 7.86 3.11 -8.49
C SER A 50 8.21 3.88 -7.22
N PHE A 51 8.30 3.15 -6.11
CA PHE A 51 8.75 3.69 -4.83
C PHE A 51 10.16 3.21 -4.58
N ASN A 52 11.09 4.17 -4.65
CA ASN A 52 12.40 3.99 -4.07
C ASN A 52 12.39 4.62 -2.66
N PRO A 53 12.46 3.83 -1.57
CA PRO A 53 12.43 4.35 -0.20
C PRO A 53 13.58 5.31 0.13
N SER A 54 14.56 5.45 -0.75
CA SER A 54 15.71 6.38 -0.65
C SER A 54 15.50 7.74 -1.34
N GLY A 55 14.27 8.10 -1.76
CA GLY A 55 13.89 9.49 -2.05
C GLY A 55 14.66 10.23 -3.16
N ASN A 56 14.06 10.35 -4.34
CA ASN A 56 13.87 11.63 -5.05
C ASN A 56 12.87 11.41 -6.19
N SER A 57 11.77 12.16 -6.18
CA SER A 57 10.85 12.25 -7.32
C SER A 57 11.40 13.27 -8.30
N ASP A 58 12.30 12.86 -9.18
CA ASP A 58 12.71 13.66 -10.34
C ASP A 58 12.21 12.96 -11.61
N LEU A 59 11.05 13.41 -12.11
CA LEU A 59 10.48 13.00 -13.38
C LEU A 59 11.24 13.70 -14.52
N SER A 60 12.49 13.31 -14.78
CA SER A 60 13.17 13.63 -16.04
C SER A 60 13.08 12.42 -16.97
N LEU A 61 12.09 12.43 -17.86
CA LEU A 61 11.84 11.41 -18.89
C LEU A 61 12.84 11.43 -20.07
N PHE A 62 14.01 12.06 -19.91
CA PHE A 62 15.04 12.09 -20.95
C PHE A 62 16.43 11.79 -20.35
N ASP A 63 16.88 10.58 -20.66
CA ASP A 63 18.25 10.10 -20.84
C ASP A 63 19.41 10.89 -20.21
N ASN A 64 20.06 10.31 -19.19
CA ASN A 64 21.51 10.15 -19.17
C ASN A 64 21.93 9.10 -18.13
N ASP A 65 22.82 8.20 -18.51
CA ASP A 65 23.39 7.09 -17.74
C ASP A 65 24.25 7.56 -16.56
N GLN A 66 23.62 7.94 -15.46
CA GLN A 66 24.28 7.93 -14.15
C GLN A 66 23.26 7.63 -13.07
N ALA A 67 23.24 6.37 -12.62
CA ALA A 67 22.54 5.97 -11.40
C ALA A 67 23.18 6.69 -10.21
N LYS A 68 22.73 7.92 -9.93
CA LYS A 68 22.96 8.55 -8.63
C LYS A 68 22.31 7.64 -7.60
N ALA A 69 23.14 7.00 -6.78
CA ALA A 69 22.67 6.30 -5.60
C ALA A 69 21.77 7.26 -4.80
N ALA A 70 20.50 6.90 -4.67
CA ALA A 70 19.52 7.69 -3.97
C ALA A 70 19.96 7.88 -2.50
N ALA A 71 19.66 9.04 -1.93
CA ALA A 71 20.12 9.37 -0.58
C ALA A 71 19.53 8.37 0.44
N PRO A 72 20.28 7.94 1.46
CA PRO A 72 19.73 7.00 2.44
C PRO A 72 18.44 7.56 3.07
N PRO A 73 17.42 6.71 3.32
CA PRO A 73 16.16 7.14 3.93
C PRO A 73 16.44 7.94 5.20
N MET A 74 15.67 9.01 5.41
CA MET A 74 15.84 9.84 6.59
C MET A 74 15.68 8.99 7.85
N PRO A 75 16.45 9.26 8.92
CA PRO A 75 16.30 8.52 10.17
C PRO A 75 14.87 8.65 10.72
N PRO A 76 14.36 7.62 11.41
CA PRO A 76 13.05 7.65 12.06
C PRO A 76 12.88 8.89 12.95
N LYS A 77 11.64 9.36 13.10
CA LYS A 77 11.36 10.45 14.04
C LYS A 77 11.61 10.01 15.49
N GLU A 78 12.21 10.89 16.30
CA GLU A 78 12.31 10.67 17.74
C GLU A 78 10.91 10.53 18.38
N GLY A 79 10.76 9.58 19.31
CA GLY A 79 9.47 9.31 19.97
C GLY A 79 8.45 8.52 19.14
N ARG A 80 8.87 7.93 18.01
CA ARG A 80 8.07 6.98 17.21
C ARG A 80 7.69 5.74 18.04
N TYR A 81 6.46 5.26 17.88
CA TYR A 81 6.06 3.95 18.37
C TYR A 81 6.66 2.85 17.48
N GLU A 82 7.35 1.90 18.10
CA GLU A 82 7.96 0.78 17.41
C GLU A 82 7.17 -0.50 17.67
N VAL A 83 6.57 -1.05 16.63
CA VAL A 83 5.84 -2.32 16.69
C VAL A 83 6.77 -3.42 16.22
N VAL A 84 7.17 -4.29 17.13
CA VAL A 84 8.05 -5.43 16.82
C VAL A 84 7.19 -6.67 16.60
N ILE A 85 7.37 -7.33 15.46
CA ILE A 85 6.69 -8.59 15.12
C ILE A 85 7.70 -9.65 14.71
N ASP A 86 7.40 -10.92 14.99
CA ASP A 86 8.19 -12.09 14.62
C ASP A 86 7.31 -13.16 13.96
N ASN A 87 7.92 -14.30 13.59
CA ASN A 87 7.22 -15.40 12.94
C ASN A 87 6.01 -15.92 13.74
N ASP A 88 6.10 -16.00 15.07
CA ASP A 88 5.02 -16.55 15.91
C ASP A 88 3.83 -15.59 15.98
N ILE A 89 4.12 -14.29 16.06
CA ILE A 89 3.12 -13.21 15.98
C ILE A 89 2.43 -13.23 14.61
N ILE A 90 3.21 -13.35 13.52
CA ILE A 90 2.71 -13.33 12.14
C ILE A 90 1.81 -14.54 11.88
N THR A 91 2.26 -15.75 12.22
CA THR A 91 1.51 -17.00 11.99
C THR A 91 0.19 -17.04 12.76
N ARG A 92 0.15 -16.50 13.98
CA ARG A 92 -1.07 -16.40 14.80
C ARG A 92 -1.94 -15.19 14.45
N LEU A 93 -1.48 -14.34 13.53
CA LEU A 93 -2.09 -13.07 13.18
C LEU A 93 -2.33 -12.19 14.44
N ASP A 94 -1.42 -12.23 15.39
CA ASP A 94 -1.58 -11.59 16.71
C ASP A 94 -1.34 -10.08 16.62
N LEU A 95 -2.31 -9.27 17.06
CA LEU A 95 -2.21 -7.82 17.08
C LEU A 95 -1.83 -7.25 18.45
N SER A 96 -1.63 -8.10 19.47
CA SER A 96 -1.20 -7.65 20.80
C SER A 96 0.10 -6.83 20.82
N PRO A 97 1.10 -7.05 19.94
CA PRO A 97 2.29 -6.19 19.89
C PRO A 97 1.95 -4.77 19.43
N PHE A 98 1.04 -4.64 18.45
CA PHE A 98 0.55 -3.34 17.99
C PHE A 98 -0.20 -2.62 19.11
N HIS A 99 -1.09 -3.32 19.83
CA HIS A 99 -1.83 -2.76 20.96
C HIS A 99 -0.89 -2.31 22.09
N THR A 100 0.12 -3.12 22.42
CA THR A 100 1.06 -2.84 23.51
C THR A 100 1.95 -1.64 23.18
N ALA A 101 2.48 -1.57 21.95
CA ALA A 101 3.39 -0.50 21.55
C ALA A 101 2.67 0.85 21.40
N THR A 102 1.44 0.84 20.87
CA THR A 102 0.71 2.08 20.52
C THR A 102 -0.31 2.51 21.57
N GLY A 103 -0.77 1.59 22.43
CA GLY A 103 -1.91 1.81 23.33
C GLY A 103 -3.27 1.79 22.63
N ILE A 104 -3.31 1.62 21.30
CA ILE A 104 -4.56 1.50 20.53
C ILE A 104 -5.05 0.07 20.66
N THR A 105 -6.05 -0.15 21.52
CA THR A 105 -6.60 -1.50 21.80
C THR A 105 -7.87 -1.81 21.02
N SER A 106 -8.51 -0.78 20.46
CA SER A 106 -9.69 -0.89 19.61
C SER A 106 -9.83 0.32 18.67
N PRO A 107 -10.51 0.21 17.53
CA PRO A 107 -10.64 1.33 16.59
C PRO A 107 -11.25 2.61 17.21
N PRO A 108 -12.30 2.54 18.06
CA PRO A 108 -12.85 3.75 18.71
C PRO A 108 -11.92 4.39 19.75
N SER A 109 -10.95 3.64 20.28
CA SER A 109 -10.00 4.17 21.28
C SER A 109 -8.96 5.11 20.66
N ALA A 110 -8.77 5.03 19.34
CA ALA A 110 -7.80 5.86 18.64
C ALA A 110 -8.34 7.29 18.48
N LYS A 111 -7.78 8.23 19.26
CA LYS A 111 -8.06 9.67 19.13
C LYS A 111 -6.96 10.33 18.29
N PRO A 112 -7.21 10.75 17.05
CA PRO A 112 -6.19 11.30 16.16
C PRO A 112 -5.32 12.39 16.78
N LYS A 113 -5.92 13.32 17.54
CA LYS A 113 -5.19 14.41 18.21
C LYS A 113 -4.05 13.91 19.11
N GLN A 114 -4.16 12.73 19.71
CA GLN A 114 -3.12 12.15 20.59
C GLN A 114 -2.03 11.39 19.81
N PHE A 115 -2.35 10.91 18.61
CA PHE A 115 -1.47 10.02 17.85
C PHE A 115 -0.82 10.70 16.65
N LEU A 116 -1.36 11.79 16.12
CA LEU A 116 -0.79 12.53 14.98
C LEU A 116 0.54 13.24 15.31
N GLU A 117 0.85 13.43 16.60
CA GLU A 117 2.12 13.98 17.06
C GLU A 117 3.27 12.95 16.98
N ARG A 118 2.93 11.66 17.02
CA ARG A 118 3.88 10.56 16.92
C ARG A 118 3.68 9.81 15.62
N THR A 119 4.68 9.04 15.23
CA THR A 119 4.59 8.14 14.10
C THR A 119 4.65 6.70 14.58
N ILE A 120 4.29 5.76 13.70
CA ILE A 120 4.39 4.32 13.93
C ILE A 120 5.34 3.73 12.89
N GLY A 121 6.23 2.85 13.32
CA GLY A 121 7.03 2.01 12.44
C GLY A 121 6.99 0.55 12.87
N PHE A 122 7.46 -0.34 12.00
CA PHE A 122 7.52 -1.77 12.31
C PHE A 122 8.92 -2.35 12.17
N THR A 123 9.34 -3.11 13.16
CA THR A 123 10.49 -4.00 13.08
C THR A 123 9.98 -5.41 12.87
N ILE A 124 10.36 -6.02 11.76
CA ILE A 124 9.91 -7.36 11.35
C ILE A 124 11.08 -8.33 11.55
N ASN A 125 11.08 -9.02 12.68
CA ASN A 125 12.05 -10.08 13.02
C ASN A 125 11.61 -11.41 12.42
N TYR A 126 11.56 -11.47 11.08
CA TYR A 126 11.09 -12.64 10.36
C TYR A 126 12.26 -13.54 9.94
N ARG A 127 12.34 -14.71 10.56
CA ARG A 127 13.27 -15.78 10.18
C ARG A 127 12.79 -16.44 8.90
N ARG A 128 13.60 -16.33 7.84
CA ARG A 128 13.37 -17.01 6.56
C ARG A 128 13.74 -18.49 6.69
N GLU A 129 13.08 -19.35 5.92
CA GLU A 129 13.44 -20.78 5.84
C GLU A 129 14.82 -20.96 5.20
N ASP A 130 15.10 -20.18 4.15
CA ASP A 130 16.42 -20.04 3.53
C ASP A 130 16.97 -18.64 3.83
N GLU A 131 18.14 -18.58 4.48
CA GLU A 131 18.82 -17.33 4.82
C GLU A 131 19.25 -16.54 3.59
N ASN A 132 19.42 -17.20 2.44
CA ASN A 132 19.80 -16.57 1.18
C ASN A 132 18.61 -16.22 0.27
N ASP A 133 17.37 -16.42 0.73
CA ASP A 133 16.19 -16.06 -0.04
C ASP A 133 16.21 -14.54 -0.32
N PRO A 134 16.26 -14.10 -1.58
CA PRO A 134 16.43 -12.69 -1.93
C PRO A 134 15.12 -11.89 -1.85
N ARG A 135 13.98 -12.54 -1.58
CA ARG A 135 12.67 -11.88 -1.58
C ARG A 135 12.58 -10.81 -0.50
N GLU A 136 11.88 -9.73 -0.83
CA GLU A 136 11.51 -8.70 0.14
C GLU A 136 10.37 -9.18 1.04
N PHE A 137 10.23 -8.58 2.24
CA PHE A 137 9.19 -8.98 3.19
C PHE A 137 7.76 -8.87 2.63
N SER A 138 7.53 -7.91 1.71
CA SER A 138 6.25 -7.73 1.04
C SER A 138 5.92 -8.82 0.01
N GLU A 139 6.85 -9.73 -0.29
CA GLU A 139 6.62 -10.89 -1.15
C GLU A 139 6.22 -12.14 -0.37
N PHE A 140 6.29 -12.12 0.97
CA PHE A 140 5.89 -13.24 1.82
C PHE A 140 4.38 -13.15 2.17
N PRO A 141 3.58 -14.18 1.80
CA PRO A 141 2.13 -14.10 1.89
C PRO A 141 1.59 -14.05 3.33
N ASP A 142 2.28 -14.65 4.28
CA ASP A 142 1.95 -14.66 5.70
C ASP A 142 2.21 -13.31 6.37
N ILE A 143 3.34 -12.66 6.08
CA ILE A 143 3.61 -11.28 6.50
C ILE A 143 2.51 -10.37 5.97
N ARG A 144 2.21 -10.45 4.67
CA ARG A 144 1.13 -9.68 4.06
C ARG A 144 -0.22 -9.96 4.73
N LEU A 145 -0.52 -11.21 5.06
CA LEU A 145 -1.77 -11.58 5.71
C LEU A 145 -1.90 -10.92 7.09
N TRP A 146 -0.81 -10.82 7.85
CA TRP A 146 -0.79 -10.08 9.11
C TRP A 146 -1.12 -8.60 8.90
N PHE A 147 -0.54 -7.96 7.90
CA PHE A 147 -0.86 -6.57 7.54
C PHE A 147 -2.29 -6.39 7.01
N VAL A 148 -2.84 -7.37 6.28
CA VAL A 148 -4.25 -7.37 5.86
C VAL A 148 -5.17 -7.39 7.08
N ARG A 149 -4.87 -8.22 8.09
CA ARG A 149 -5.63 -8.22 9.35
C ARG A 149 -5.50 -6.88 10.06
N LEU A 150 -4.28 -6.33 10.14
CA LEU A 150 -4.05 -5.03 10.76
C LEU A 150 -4.87 -3.92 10.07
N ASP A 151 -4.85 -3.88 8.73
CA ASP A 151 -5.59 -2.91 7.93
C ASP A 151 -7.10 -3.04 8.07
N THR A 152 -7.59 -4.28 8.19
CA THR A 152 -9.02 -4.54 8.41
C THR A 152 -9.49 -3.99 9.76
N MET A 153 -8.63 -4.07 10.78
CA MET A 153 -8.95 -3.58 12.12
C MET A 153 -8.73 -2.07 12.24
N TYR A 154 -7.66 -1.54 11.63
CA TYR A 154 -7.25 -0.14 11.76
C TYR A 154 -7.04 0.50 10.38
N PRO A 155 -8.10 0.69 9.58
CA PRO A 155 -7.96 1.06 8.17
C PRO A 155 -7.46 2.50 7.94
N TRP A 156 -7.52 3.35 8.96
CA TRP A 156 -6.97 4.72 8.97
C TRP A 156 -5.48 4.77 9.33
N LEU A 157 -4.88 3.64 9.75
CA LEU A 157 -3.48 3.53 10.19
C LEU A 157 -2.45 4.19 9.23
N PRO A 158 -2.60 4.16 7.90
CA PRO A 158 -1.64 4.78 6.99
C PRO A 158 -1.27 6.23 7.32
N VAL A 159 -2.19 7.01 7.91
CA VAL A 159 -1.92 8.41 8.26
C VAL A 159 -1.01 8.59 9.48
N LEU A 160 -0.85 7.55 10.30
CA LEU A 160 0.01 7.55 11.48
C LEU A 160 1.39 6.93 11.24
N LEU A 161 1.62 6.35 10.06
CA LEU A 161 2.90 5.71 9.74
C LEU A 161 4.02 6.74 9.64
N ASP A 162 5.26 6.31 9.91
CA ASP A 162 6.44 7.14 9.66
C ASP A 162 6.76 7.21 8.17
N TRP A 163 6.10 8.14 7.48
CA TRP A 163 6.26 8.34 6.05
C TRP A 163 7.71 8.63 5.64
N ARG A 164 8.49 9.30 6.52
CA ARG A 164 9.90 9.64 6.26
C ARG A 164 10.79 8.41 6.24
N ALA A 165 10.45 7.40 7.04
CA ALA A 165 11.14 6.12 7.07
C ALA A 165 10.64 5.13 5.99
N GLY A 166 9.74 5.56 5.10
CA GLY A 166 9.20 4.71 4.03
C GLY A 166 8.12 3.74 4.49
N GLU A 167 7.60 3.88 5.71
CA GLU A 167 6.60 2.96 6.27
C GLU A 167 5.31 2.92 5.47
N LEU A 168 4.88 4.05 4.91
CA LEU A 168 3.68 4.13 4.07
C LEU A 168 3.83 3.32 2.78
N ALA A 169 4.99 3.42 2.12
CA ALA A 169 5.26 2.65 0.90
C ALA A 169 5.35 1.15 1.20
N ARG A 170 6.02 0.78 2.30
CA ARG A 170 6.09 -0.61 2.76
C ARG A 170 4.71 -1.17 3.11
N TYR A 171 3.88 -0.39 3.80
CA TYR A 171 2.50 -0.77 4.12
C TYR A 171 1.66 -0.98 2.86
N ALA A 172 1.76 -0.07 1.89
CA ALA A 172 1.11 -0.24 0.58
C ALA A 172 1.60 -1.52 -0.12
N ALA A 173 2.90 -1.82 -0.10
CA ALA A 173 3.45 -3.06 -0.67
C ALA A 173 2.86 -4.32 -0.02
N MET A 174 2.53 -4.28 1.27
CA MET A 174 1.88 -5.42 1.93
C MET A 174 0.46 -5.67 1.42
N LEU A 175 -0.26 -4.63 1.00
CA LEU A 175 -1.69 -4.68 0.69
C LEU A 175 -1.99 -4.65 -0.81
N VAL A 176 -1.12 -4.05 -1.62
CA VAL A 176 -1.31 -3.81 -3.05
C VAL A 176 -0.42 -4.76 -3.85
N PRO A 177 -0.93 -5.39 -4.92
CA PRO A 177 -0.11 -6.12 -5.88
C PRO A 177 1.05 -5.25 -6.39
N HIS A 178 2.26 -5.78 -6.30
CA HIS A 178 3.49 -5.11 -6.72
C HIS A 178 4.49 -6.15 -7.25
N GLN A 179 5.57 -5.65 -7.83
CA GLN A 179 6.75 -6.41 -8.23
C GLN A 179 8.00 -5.70 -7.68
N MET A 180 9.03 -6.47 -7.34
CA MET A 180 10.32 -5.92 -6.96
C MET A 180 11.20 -5.73 -8.20
N SER A 181 11.76 -4.52 -8.34
CA SER A 181 12.74 -4.17 -9.36
C SER A 181 14.06 -3.80 -8.71
N MET A 182 15.16 -4.44 -9.12
CA MET A 182 16.50 -4.09 -8.64
C MET A 182 16.89 -2.63 -8.95
N ARG A 183 16.31 -2.04 -10.00
CA ARG A 183 16.58 -0.64 -10.39
C ARG A 183 15.59 0.35 -9.78
N MET A 184 14.31 0.01 -9.79
CA MET A 184 13.23 0.94 -9.46
C MET A 184 12.64 0.74 -8.06
N GLY A 185 13.06 -0.30 -7.33
CA GLY A 185 12.47 -0.65 -6.04
C GLY A 185 11.08 -1.30 -6.22
N VAL A 186 10.12 -0.90 -5.39
CA VAL A 186 8.76 -1.45 -5.43
C VAL A 186 8.01 -0.85 -6.62
N VAL A 187 7.47 -1.69 -7.49
CA VAL A 187 6.68 -1.29 -8.66
C VAL A 187 5.25 -1.79 -8.48
N PHE A 188 4.32 -0.87 -8.23
CA PHE A 188 2.92 -1.23 -8.00
C PHE A 188 2.15 -1.52 -9.28
N ASN A 189 1.16 -2.40 -9.20
CA ASN A 189 0.09 -2.41 -10.20
C ASN A 189 -0.67 -1.08 -10.10
N PRO A 190 -0.75 -0.28 -11.19
CA PRO A 190 -1.26 1.08 -11.12
C PRO A 190 -2.75 1.15 -10.76
N GLU A 191 -3.58 0.28 -11.34
CA GLU A 191 -5.03 0.23 -11.08
C GLU A 191 -5.31 -0.17 -9.62
N ALA A 192 -4.57 -1.15 -9.11
CA ALA A 192 -4.73 -1.59 -7.72
C ALA A 192 -4.25 -0.52 -6.72
N LEU A 193 -3.18 0.20 -7.04
CA LEU A 193 -2.69 1.29 -6.20
C LEU A 193 -3.67 2.47 -6.19
N GLU A 194 -4.25 2.83 -7.33
CA GLU A 194 -5.27 3.87 -7.41
C GLU A 194 -6.48 3.56 -6.53
N LEU A 195 -7.04 2.35 -6.66
CA LEU A 195 -8.16 1.90 -5.83
C LEU A 195 -7.79 1.92 -4.34
N PHE A 196 -6.58 1.47 -3.99
CA PHE A 196 -6.09 1.52 -2.62
C PHE A 196 -6.03 2.97 -2.10
N VAL A 197 -5.43 3.90 -2.85
CA VAL A 197 -5.29 5.29 -2.44
C VAL A 197 -6.65 5.96 -2.25
N VAL A 198 -7.56 5.82 -3.22
CA VAL A 198 -8.91 6.39 -3.13
C VAL A 198 -9.65 5.83 -1.91
N GLN A 199 -9.58 4.51 -1.68
CA GLN A 199 -10.16 3.89 -0.49
C GLN A 199 -9.56 4.46 0.80
N LYS A 200 -8.24 4.61 0.89
CA LYS A 200 -7.59 5.16 2.09
C LYS A 200 -7.93 6.63 2.30
N VAL A 201 -8.07 7.42 1.25
CA VAL A 201 -8.51 8.81 1.36
C VAL A 201 -9.89 8.90 1.98
N PHE A 202 -10.86 8.08 1.54
CA PHE A 202 -12.20 8.06 2.13
C PHE A 202 -12.18 7.70 3.62
N VAL A 203 -11.45 6.63 3.98
CA VAL A 203 -11.35 6.17 5.37
C VAL A 203 -10.68 7.22 6.25
N VAL A 204 -9.50 7.70 5.85
CA VAL A 204 -8.69 8.64 6.65
C VAL A 204 -9.41 9.97 6.80
N TYR A 205 -10.02 10.49 5.72
CA TYR A 205 -10.77 11.73 5.79
C TYR A 205 -11.94 11.63 6.78
N SER A 206 -12.76 10.59 6.66
CA SER A 206 -13.92 10.38 7.52
C SER A 206 -13.50 10.22 8.99
N TRP A 207 -12.50 9.39 9.25
CA TRP A 207 -11.98 9.16 10.59
C TRP A 207 -11.40 10.44 11.23
N LEU A 208 -10.60 11.21 10.48
CA LEU A 208 -10.11 12.50 10.98
C LEU A 208 -11.27 13.45 11.25
N LYS A 209 -12.21 13.57 10.32
CA LYS A 209 -13.36 14.47 10.47
C LYS A 209 -14.21 14.16 11.72
N GLU A 210 -14.44 12.88 12.04
CA GLU A 210 -15.20 12.46 13.22
C GLU A 210 -14.59 12.90 14.56
N HIS A 211 -13.28 13.13 14.58
CA HIS A 211 -12.52 13.43 15.79
C HIS A 211 -11.96 14.85 15.85
N HIS A 212 -12.27 15.68 14.84
CA HIS A 212 -11.86 17.07 14.76
C HIS A 212 -13.08 18.00 14.83
N ASP A 213 -12.94 19.11 15.56
CA ASP A 213 -13.96 20.16 15.59
C ASP A 213 -14.02 20.84 14.21
N ASN A 214 -15.23 21.21 13.75
CA ASN A 214 -15.62 21.52 12.37
C ASN A 214 -14.87 22.68 11.66
N GLU A 215 -13.79 23.23 12.23
CA GLU A 215 -13.14 24.46 11.76
C GLU A 215 -11.69 24.28 11.28
N SER A 216 -11.12 23.07 11.31
CA SER A 216 -9.73 22.83 10.88
C SER A 216 -9.62 22.22 9.47
N PRO A 217 -8.80 22.78 8.55
CA PRO A 217 -8.52 22.16 7.23
C PRO A 217 -7.64 20.90 7.31
N LEU A 218 -7.25 20.48 8.53
CA LEU A 218 -6.33 19.36 8.77
C LEU A 218 -6.78 18.02 8.16
N PRO A 219 -8.07 17.61 8.20
CA PRO A 219 -8.49 16.32 7.62
C PRO A 219 -8.23 16.22 6.12
N ARG A 220 -8.65 17.23 5.34
CA ARG A 220 -8.42 17.28 3.89
C ARG A 220 -6.92 17.35 3.58
N LEU A 221 -6.19 18.22 4.28
CA LEU A 221 -4.74 18.38 4.08
C LEU A 221 -3.99 17.07 4.33
N LYS A 222 -4.25 16.39 5.46
CA LYS A 222 -3.59 15.12 5.80
C LYS A 222 -3.93 13.99 4.82
N ALA A 223 -5.18 13.88 4.40
CA ALA A 223 -5.58 12.90 3.39
C ALA A 223 -4.90 13.17 2.04
N LYS A 224 -4.83 14.43 1.60
CA LYS A 224 -4.11 14.85 0.39
C LYS A 224 -2.61 14.57 0.50
N ASP A 225 -1.99 14.86 1.64
CA ASP A 225 -0.56 14.62 1.86
C ASP A 225 -0.24 13.12 1.80
N MET A 226 -1.06 12.28 2.43
CA MET A 226 -0.93 10.83 2.36
C MET A 226 -1.02 10.33 0.91
N ALA A 227 -2.01 10.79 0.15
CA ALA A 227 -2.15 10.42 -1.27
C ALA A 227 -0.96 10.90 -2.11
N ARG A 228 -0.45 12.11 -1.84
CA ARG A 228 0.73 12.66 -2.51
C ARG A 228 1.98 11.83 -2.24
N MET A 229 2.14 11.36 -1.01
CA MET A 229 3.22 10.44 -0.65
C MET A 229 3.13 9.09 -1.38
N LEU A 230 1.97 8.74 -1.95
CA LEU A 230 1.76 7.55 -2.80
C LEU A 230 1.74 7.88 -4.31
N GLY A 231 2.02 9.14 -4.69
CA GLY A 231 2.09 9.58 -6.09
C GLY A 231 0.79 10.12 -6.67
N PHE A 232 -0.22 10.41 -5.85
CA PHE A 232 -1.55 10.84 -6.31
C PHE A 232 -1.88 12.27 -5.84
N GLY A 233 -2.42 13.08 -6.75
CA GLY A 233 -3.06 14.35 -6.43
C GLY A 233 -4.56 14.15 -6.24
N ILE A 234 -5.11 14.58 -5.10
CA ILE A 234 -6.55 14.49 -4.80
C ILE A 234 -7.16 15.90 -4.81
N GLY A 235 -8.18 16.08 -5.66
CA GLY A 235 -8.96 17.32 -5.76
C GLY A 235 -9.94 17.50 -4.58
N ASP A 236 -10.38 18.74 -4.36
CA ASP A 236 -11.34 19.04 -3.28
C ASP A 236 -12.72 18.44 -3.51
N ASP A 237 -13.14 18.30 -4.77
CA ASP A 237 -14.43 17.75 -5.20
C ASP A 237 -14.70 16.36 -4.58
N LEU A 238 -13.66 15.53 -4.39
CA LEU A 238 -13.81 14.21 -3.78
C LEU A 238 -14.30 14.31 -2.33
N PHE A 239 -13.77 15.25 -1.56
CA PHE A 239 -14.18 15.46 -0.18
C PHE A 239 -15.57 16.09 -0.10
N ASP A 240 -15.90 16.98 -1.04
CA ASP A 240 -17.23 17.57 -1.14
C ASP A 240 -18.30 16.48 -1.39
N LEU A 241 -18.01 15.47 -2.22
CA LEU A 241 -18.90 14.32 -2.44
C LEU A 241 -19.18 13.54 -1.15
N VAL A 242 -18.17 13.35 -0.29
CA VAL A 242 -18.31 12.69 1.02
C VAL A 242 -19.12 13.57 1.97
N ASP A 243 -18.88 14.87 1.98
CA ASP A 243 -19.55 15.80 2.89
C ASP A 243 -21.04 15.95 2.57
N ASN A 244 -21.40 15.83 1.29
CA ASN A 244 -22.76 15.94 0.78
C ASN A 244 -23.65 14.71 1.07
N HIS A 245 -23.07 13.58 1.47
CA HIS A 245 -23.81 12.35 1.77
C HIS A 245 -23.46 11.86 3.18
N LYS A 246 -24.31 12.20 4.16
CA LYS A 246 -24.28 11.67 5.53
C LYS A 246 -25.52 10.83 5.81
#